data_AF-A0A9J6DIL7-F1
#
_entry.id   AF-A0A9J6DIL7-F1
#
_cell.length_a   1.000
_cell.length_b   1.000
_cell.length_c   1.000
_cell.angle_alpha   90.00
_cell.angle_beta   90.00
_cell.angle_gamma   90.00
#
_symmetry.space_group_name_H-M   'P 1'
#
loop_
_entity.id
_entity.type
_entity.pdbx_description
1 polymer ?
#
loop_
_entity_poly.entity_id
_entity_poly.type
_entity_poly.pdbx_seq_one_letter_code
_entity_poly.pdbx_strand_id
1 'polypeptide(L)'
;MLSRSWADVKKETIQNCFRHAGFRMPGDDTPNSDSTEDTAGVSAEVWNELAELPGAIHGSIFDEFISAEDDVPIMGQLQDEDYIADVVPTTSQSDSNMEIDNGPLPTCSEMISALALVRRYCLNVEGCGFSCSDSLDNVEACVLSQAAKSLTQKKNPGLFCSTVGHASKPPY
;
A
#
# COMPACT_ATOMS: atom_id res chain seq x y z
N MET A 1 5.47 -7.81 -23.75
CA MET A 1 5.38 -6.49 -24.43
C MET A 1 6.28 -5.44 -23.78
N LEU A 2 6.43 -5.41 -22.45
CA LEU A 2 7.29 -4.45 -21.74
C LEU A 2 8.79 -4.48 -22.14
N SER A 3 9.33 -5.67 -22.43
CA SER A 3 10.75 -5.82 -22.79
C SER A 3 11.14 -5.16 -24.12
N ARG A 4 10.20 -5.04 -25.07
CA ARG A 4 10.43 -4.32 -26.33
C ARG A 4 10.34 -2.81 -26.13
N SER A 5 9.38 -2.34 -25.34
CA SER A 5 9.22 -0.92 -25.03
C SER A 5 10.44 -0.32 -24.33
N TRP A 6 11.11 -1.09 -23.47
CA TRP A 6 12.37 -0.67 -22.85
C TRP A 6 13.57 -0.66 -23.81
N ALA A 7 13.58 -1.54 -24.82
CA ALA A 7 14.65 -1.58 -25.81
C ALA A 7 14.62 -0.37 -26.77
N ASP A 8 13.46 0.27 -26.92
CA ASP A 8 13.29 1.47 -27.75
C ASP A 8 13.67 2.77 -27.00
N VAL A 9 13.91 2.70 -25.69
CA VAL A 9 14.35 3.86 -24.91
C VAL A 9 15.81 4.17 -25.21
N LYS A 10 16.06 5.36 -25.74
CA LYS A 10 17.40 5.86 -26.03
C LYS A 10 18.16 6.17 -24.73
N LYS A 11 19.47 5.95 -24.74
CA LYS A 11 20.34 6.25 -23.59
C LYS A 11 20.28 7.74 -23.21
N GLU A 12 20.16 8.60 -24.21
CA GLU A 12 20.05 10.05 -24.06
C GLU A 12 18.75 10.44 -23.33
N THR A 13 17.65 9.70 -23.55
CA THR A 13 16.39 9.91 -22.82
C THR A 13 16.57 9.63 -21.34
N ILE A 14 17.22 8.50 -21.01
CA ILE A 14 17.52 8.13 -19.61
C ILE A 14 18.43 9.16 -18.96
N GLN A 15 19.51 9.56 -19.67
CA GLN A 15 20.44 10.58 -19.21
C GLN A 15 19.75 11.91 -18.91
N ASN A 16 18.84 12.35 -19.78
CA ASN A 16 18.09 13.59 -19.57
C ASN A 16 17.13 13.50 -18.37
N CYS A 17 16.48 12.35 -18.15
CA CYS A 17 15.66 12.13 -16.96
C CYS A 17 16.48 12.28 -15.66
N PHE A 18 17.66 11.67 -15.60
CA PHE A 18 18.56 11.81 -14.46
C PHE A 18 19.09 13.25 -14.30
N ARG A 19 19.36 13.94 -15.41
CA ARG A 19 19.77 15.35 -15.40
C ARG A 19 18.68 16.27 -14.83
N HIS A 20 17.42 16.07 -15.22
CA HIS A 20 16.29 16.80 -14.65
C HIS A 20 16.07 16.50 -13.16
N ALA A 21 16.42 15.30 -12.72
CA ALA A 21 16.41 14.91 -11.31
C ALA A 21 17.65 15.36 -10.52
N GLY A 22 18.54 16.17 -11.12
CA GLY A 22 19.72 16.73 -10.44
C GLY A 22 20.98 15.87 -10.47
N PHE A 23 20.95 14.67 -11.07
CA PHE A 23 22.14 13.84 -11.22
C PHE A 23 22.97 14.30 -12.42
N ARG A 24 24.19 14.77 -12.15
CA ARG A 24 25.15 15.20 -13.17
C ARG A 24 26.32 14.23 -13.26
N MET A 25 26.81 13.98 -14.48
CA MET A 25 28.06 13.25 -14.68
C MET A 25 29.26 14.18 -14.43
N PRO A 26 30.36 13.65 -13.87
CA PRO A 26 31.58 14.44 -13.67
C PRO A 26 32.13 14.91 -15.03
N GLY A 27 32.09 16.22 -15.28
CA GLY A 27 32.54 16.86 -16.53
C GLY A 27 31.44 17.51 -17.37
N ASP A 28 30.17 17.45 -16.96
CA ASP A 28 29.06 18.14 -17.64
C ASP A 28 28.82 19.53 -17.02
N ASP A 29 29.73 20.47 -17.31
CA ASP A 29 29.66 21.87 -16.86
C ASP A 29 28.80 22.75 -17.80
N THR A 30 27.80 22.18 -18.47
CA THR A 30 26.81 23.01 -19.16
C THR A 30 25.84 23.59 -18.13
N PRO A 31 25.81 24.91 -17.90
CA PRO A 31 24.84 25.50 -17.00
C PRO A 31 23.47 25.40 -17.69
N ASN A 32 22.65 24.44 -17.27
CA ASN A 32 21.23 24.51 -17.57
C ASN A 32 20.68 25.73 -16.81
N SER A 33 20.49 26.84 -17.51
CA SER A 33 20.00 28.11 -16.98
C SER A 33 18.49 28.07 -16.66
N ASP A 34 18.00 26.93 -16.18
CA ASP A 34 16.58 26.70 -15.86
C ASP A 34 16.43 25.73 -14.69
N SER A 35 17.30 25.86 -13.69
CA SER A 35 17.24 25.07 -12.46
C SER A 35 17.52 25.98 -11.27
N THR A 36 16.61 26.92 -11.05
CA THR A 36 16.38 27.50 -9.72
C THR A 36 15.29 26.68 -9.03
N GLU A 37 15.58 25.42 -8.74
CA GLU A 37 15.00 24.77 -7.59
C GLU A 37 16.19 24.34 -6.75
N ASP A 38 16.57 25.26 -5.88
CA ASP A 38 17.44 24.99 -4.75
C ASP A 38 16.84 23.79 -4.00
N THR A 39 17.42 22.61 -4.23
CA THR A 39 17.40 21.52 -3.25
C THR A 39 18.38 21.86 -2.11
N ALA A 40 18.34 23.12 -1.66
CA ALA A 40 18.86 23.49 -0.38
C ALA A 40 17.91 22.85 0.64
N GLY A 41 18.43 21.90 1.41
CA GLY A 41 17.68 21.26 2.49
C GLY A 41 16.91 22.32 3.27
N VAL A 42 15.64 22.02 3.58
CA VAL A 42 14.72 22.93 4.29
C VAL A 42 15.49 23.62 5.40
N SER A 43 15.80 24.90 5.21
CA SER A 43 16.59 25.64 6.19
C SER A 43 15.71 25.93 7.40
N ALA A 44 16.34 26.13 8.56
CA ALA A 44 15.61 26.45 9.78
C ALA A 44 14.71 27.70 9.61
N GLU A 45 15.05 28.61 8.68
CA GLU A 45 14.19 29.75 8.35
C GLU A 45 12.85 29.35 7.72
N VAL A 46 12.82 28.39 6.79
CA VAL A 46 11.57 27.92 6.15
C VAL A 46 10.69 27.18 7.17
N TRP A 47 11.32 26.47 8.12
CA TRP A 47 10.59 25.81 9.21
C TRP A 47 9.95 26.82 10.17
N ASN A 48 10.64 27.93 10.46
CA ASN A 48 10.10 29.01 11.28
C ASN A 48 8.91 29.70 10.59
N GLU A 49 8.97 29.90 9.27
CA GLU A 49 7.84 30.46 8.51
C GLU A 49 6.62 29.52 8.54
N LEU A 50 6.83 28.20 8.42
CA LEU A 50 5.76 27.21 8.55
C LEU A 50 5.14 27.21 9.96
N ALA A 51 5.95 27.44 11.00
CA ALA A 51 5.50 27.52 12.38
C ALA A 51 4.65 28.76 12.69
N GLU A 52 4.63 29.77 11.82
CA GLU A 52 3.77 30.96 11.94
C GLU A 52 2.38 30.76 11.30
N LEU A 53 2.14 29.66 10.58
CA LEU A 53 0.86 29.40 9.94
C LEU A 53 -0.26 29.04 10.94
N PRO A 54 -1.51 29.45 10.69
CA PRO A 54 -2.64 29.11 11.54
C PRO A 54 -2.85 27.59 11.62
N GLY A 55 -2.68 27.01 12.83
CA GLY A 55 -2.81 25.57 13.06
C GLY A 55 -1.47 24.81 13.08
N ALA A 56 -0.34 25.51 12.95
CA ALA A 56 0.97 24.91 13.18
C ALA A 56 1.16 24.52 14.65
N ILE A 57 1.88 23.42 14.89
CA ILE A 57 2.25 22.97 16.23
C ILE A 57 3.38 23.86 16.72
N HIS A 58 3.07 24.86 17.55
CA HIS A 58 4.08 25.73 18.13
C HIS A 58 4.89 24.96 19.18
N GLY A 59 6.23 24.96 19.03
CA GLY A 59 7.15 24.51 20.07
C GLY A 59 8.10 23.39 19.69
N SER A 60 7.91 22.70 18.55
CA SER A 60 8.92 21.74 18.07
C SER A 60 10.00 22.47 17.27
N ILE A 61 11.22 22.43 17.78
CA ILE A 61 12.38 22.91 17.02
C ILE A 61 12.65 21.95 15.87
N PHE A 62 13.10 22.46 14.72
CA PHE A 62 13.38 21.66 13.52
C PHE A 62 14.23 20.41 13.82
N ASP A 63 15.22 20.54 14.72
CA ASP A 63 16.07 19.44 15.15
C ASP A 63 15.33 18.35 15.92
N GLU A 64 14.28 18.69 16.69
CA GLU A 64 13.43 17.72 17.39
C GLU A 64 12.55 16.95 16.40
N PHE A 65 12.06 17.62 15.34
CA PHE A 65 11.34 16.96 14.27
C PHE A 65 12.23 15.96 13.51
N ILE A 66 13.47 16.35 13.20
CA ILE A 66 14.43 15.47 12.53
C ILE A 66 14.81 14.29 13.42
N SER A 67 15.07 14.54 14.70
CA SER A 67 15.55 13.53 15.64
C SER A 67 14.42 12.68 16.23
N ALA A 68 13.16 12.88 15.82
CA ALA A 68 12.00 12.18 16.36
C ALA A 68 12.07 10.64 16.15
N GLU A 69 12.80 10.20 15.13
CA GLU A 69 12.96 8.78 14.80
C GLU A 69 14.29 8.19 15.29
N ASP A 70 15.21 9.00 15.81
CA ASP A 70 16.55 8.54 16.23
C ASP A 70 16.49 7.54 17.40
N ASP A 71 15.52 7.73 18.30
CA ASP A 71 15.30 6.85 19.46
C ASP A 71 14.30 5.72 19.19
N VAL A 72 13.79 5.59 17.96
CA VAL A 72 12.91 4.47 17.59
C VAL A 72 13.77 3.21 17.48
N PRO A 73 13.52 2.17 18.30
CA PRO A 73 14.24 0.92 18.17
C PRO A 73 14.00 0.35 16.78
N ILE A 74 15.02 0.41 15.93
CA ILE A 74 15.01 -0.30 14.65
C ILE A 74 14.89 -1.78 15.02
N MET A 75 13.95 -2.49 14.39
CA MET A 75 13.80 -3.94 14.54
C MET A 75 15.20 -4.57 14.52
N GLY A 76 15.53 -5.31 15.59
CA GLY A 76 16.82 -5.98 15.71
C GLY A 76 17.12 -6.77 14.45
N GLN A 77 18.38 -6.77 14.01
CA GLN A 77 18.80 -7.54 12.84
C GLN A 77 18.49 -9.01 13.10
N LEU A 78 17.41 -9.52 12.49
CA LEU A 78 17.17 -10.96 12.42
C LEU A 78 18.39 -11.57 11.74
N GLN A 79 18.99 -12.56 12.40
CA GLN A 79 20.06 -13.32 11.78
C GLN A 79 19.44 -14.27 10.74
N ASP A 80 20.22 -14.69 9.74
CA ASP A 80 19.76 -15.65 8.73
C ASP A 80 19.18 -16.92 9.36
N GLU A 81 19.71 -17.31 10.53
CA GLU A 81 19.24 -18.41 11.36
C GLU A 81 17.80 -18.23 11.87
N ASP A 82 17.39 -17.00 12.19
CA ASP A 82 16.03 -16.68 12.64
C ASP A 82 15.03 -16.82 11.48
N TYR A 83 15.43 -16.39 10.27
CA TYR A 83 14.63 -16.58 9.05
C TYR A 83 14.50 -18.05 8.67
N ILE A 84 15.55 -18.84 8.84
CA ILE A 84 15.52 -20.27 8.57
C ILE A 84 14.62 -20.99 9.58
N ALA A 85 14.62 -20.59 10.85
CA ALA A 85 13.73 -21.14 11.87
C ALA A 85 12.23 -20.88 11.57
N ASP A 86 11.91 -19.74 10.95
CA ASP A 86 10.53 -19.41 10.54
C ASP A 86 10.05 -20.21 9.32
N VAL A 87 10.97 -20.60 8.42
CA VAL A 87 10.64 -21.26 7.15
C VAL A 87 10.80 -22.79 7.21
N VAL A 88 11.67 -23.29 8.07
CA VAL A 88 11.84 -24.73 8.28
C VAL A 88 10.78 -25.18 9.28
N PRO A 89 9.87 -26.10 8.90
CA PRO A 89 8.94 -26.67 9.86
C PRO A 89 9.73 -27.43 10.92
N THR A 90 9.89 -26.83 12.09
CA THR A 90 10.51 -27.45 13.25
C THR A 90 9.73 -28.71 13.56
N THR A 91 10.29 -29.87 13.23
CA THR A 91 9.73 -31.19 13.55
C THR A 91 9.95 -31.53 15.03
N SER A 92 9.88 -30.52 15.90
CA SER A 92 9.82 -30.68 17.34
C SER A 92 8.53 -30.05 17.80
N GLN A 93 7.65 -30.94 18.25
CA GLN A 93 6.41 -30.69 18.95
C GLN A 93 6.56 -29.54 19.95
N SER A 94 6.18 -28.34 19.51
CA SER A 94 5.62 -27.35 20.41
C SER A 94 4.23 -27.10 19.88
N ASP A 95 3.28 -27.69 20.60
CA ASP A 95 1.84 -27.66 20.35
C ASP A 95 1.31 -26.24 20.60
N SER A 96 1.75 -25.27 19.81
CA SER A 96 0.99 -24.05 19.60
C SER A 96 -0.08 -24.39 18.58
N ASN A 97 -1.07 -25.12 19.07
CA ASN A 97 -2.36 -25.27 18.43
C ASN A 97 -3.01 -23.87 18.37
N MET A 98 -2.52 -23.00 17.48
CA MET A 98 -3.38 -22.02 16.87
C MET A 98 -4.36 -22.85 16.06
N GLU A 99 -5.47 -23.20 16.72
CA GLU A 99 -6.65 -23.74 16.07
C GLU A 99 -7.00 -22.73 14.98
N ILE A 100 -6.51 -22.98 13.76
CA ILE A 100 -6.96 -22.25 12.59
C ILE A 100 -8.44 -22.60 12.55
N ASP A 101 -9.28 -21.64 12.92
CA ASP A 101 -10.72 -21.73 12.80
C ASP A 101 -11.02 -21.95 11.32
N ASN A 102 -11.10 -23.22 10.94
CA ASN A 102 -11.51 -23.68 9.62
C ASN A 102 -13.05 -23.61 9.51
N GLY A 103 -13.69 -22.81 10.36
CA GLY A 103 -15.09 -22.49 10.29
C GLY A 103 -15.47 -21.96 8.91
N PRO A 104 -16.73 -22.19 8.50
CA PRO A 104 -17.21 -21.64 7.24
C PRO A 104 -17.04 -20.11 7.25
N LEU A 105 -16.61 -19.55 6.12
CA LEU A 105 -16.53 -18.10 5.93
C LEU A 105 -17.87 -17.46 6.31
N PRO A 106 -17.87 -16.40 7.16
CA PRO A 106 -19.10 -15.75 7.56
C PRO A 106 -19.79 -15.14 6.33
N THR A 107 -21.11 -15.25 6.31
CA THR A 107 -21.96 -14.63 5.31
C THR A 107 -21.95 -13.11 5.47
N CYS A 108 -22.31 -12.38 4.41
CA CYS A 108 -22.42 -10.91 4.47
C CYS A 108 -23.39 -10.45 5.58
N SER A 109 -24.47 -11.21 5.84
CA SER A 109 -25.42 -10.88 6.92
C SER A 109 -24.79 -10.99 8.30
N GLU A 110 -23.96 -12.00 8.53
CA GLU A 110 -23.23 -12.19 9.79
C GLU A 110 -22.19 -11.09 9.98
N MET A 111 -21.47 -10.73 8.92
CA MET A 111 -20.48 -9.66 8.95
C MET A 111 -21.11 -8.29 9.27
N ILE A 112 -22.24 -7.94 8.66
CA ILE A 112 -22.96 -6.69 8.94
C ILE A 112 -23.48 -6.68 10.38
N SER A 113 -23.97 -7.81 10.88
CA SER A 113 -24.43 -7.95 12.27
C SER A 113 -23.28 -7.76 13.26
N ALA A 114 -22.09 -8.31 12.96
CA ALA A 114 -20.89 -8.13 13.76
C ALA A 114 -20.41 -6.66 13.76
N LEU A 115 -20.42 -5.99 12.60
CA LEU A 115 -20.09 -4.56 12.51
C LEU A 115 -21.04 -3.69 13.35
N ALA A 116 -22.34 -4.01 13.38
CA ALA A 116 -23.31 -3.31 14.21
C ALA A 116 -23.00 -3.46 15.72
N LEU A 117 -22.50 -4.62 16.15
CA LEU A 117 -22.05 -4.83 17.54
C LEU A 117 -20.81 -4.00 17.86
N VAL A 118 -19.81 -4.01 16.98
CA VAL A 118 -18.57 -3.22 17.15
C VAL A 118 -18.89 -1.72 17.18
N ARG A 119 -19.76 -1.23 16.29
CA ARG A 119 -20.24 0.16 16.31
C ARG A 119 -20.86 0.52 17.65
N ARG A 120 -21.76 -0.32 18.16
CA ARG A 120 -22.41 -0.09 19.46
C ARG A 120 -21.39 -0.06 20.60
N TYR A 121 -20.38 -0.92 20.56
CA TYR A 121 -19.30 -0.91 21.55
C TYR A 121 -18.50 0.38 21.50
N CYS A 122 -18.01 0.78 20.32
CA CYS A 122 -17.23 2.01 20.13
C CYS A 122 -17.98 3.27 20.56
N LEU A 123 -19.30 3.32 20.39
CA LEU A 123 -20.13 4.45 20.85
C LEU A 123 -20.21 4.58 22.38
N ASN A 124 -19.92 3.51 23.13
CA ASN A 124 -20.01 3.48 24.60
C ASN A 124 -18.64 3.58 25.29
N VAL A 125 -17.53 3.61 24.53
CA VAL A 125 -16.17 3.68 25.07
C VAL A 125 -15.60 5.07 24.81
N GLU A 126 -15.24 5.78 25.87
CA GLU A 126 -14.62 7.10 25.80
C GLU A 126 -13.27 7.04 25.07
N GLY A 127 -13.05 7.94 24.10
CA GLY A 127 -11.80 8.00 23.33
C GLY A 127 -11.82 7.29 21.97
N CYS A 128 -12.86 6.51 21.63
CA CYS A 128 -12.97 5.85 20.32
C CYS A 128 -13.37 6.81 19.18
N GLY A 129 -14.04 7.92 19.53
CA GLY A 129 -14.33 9.06 18.65
C GLY A 129 -14.97 8.73 17.29
N PHE A 130 -14.96 9.73 16.40
CA PHE A 130 -15.36 9.62 14.99
C PHE A 130 -14.44 8.69 14.17
N SER A 131 -13.20 8.49 14.62
CA SER A 131 -12.20 7.68 13.90
C SER A 131 -12.59 6.20 13.78
N CYS A 132 -13.19 5.63 14.83
CA CYS A 132 -13.69 4.26 14.78
C CYS A 132 -14.94 4.12 13.89
N SER A 133 -15.82 5.12 13.87
CA SER A 133 -17.01 5.06 12.99
C SER A 133 -16.63 5.11 11.52
N ASP A 134 -15.72 6.01 11.12
CA ASP A 134 -15.29 6.14 9.73
C ASP A 134 -14.59 4.86 9.23
N SER A 135 -13.78 4.25 10.10
CA SER A 135 -13.13 2.96 9.81
C SER A 135 -14.17 1.85 9.59
N LEU A 136 -15.23 1.81 10.40
CA LEU A 136 -16.29 0.81 10.28
C LEU A 136 -17.17 1.04 9.04
N ASP A 137 -17.38 2.28 8.64
CA ASP A 137 -18.10 2.64 7.40
C ASP A 137 -17.36 2.16 6.15
N ASN A 138 -16.03 2.28 6.13
CA ASN A 138 -15.19 1.75 5.05
C ASN A 138 -15.28 0.23 4.95
N VAL A 139 -15.25 -0.47 6.10
CA VAL A 139 -15.40 -1.94 6.12
C VAL A 139 -16.79 -2.35 5.66
N GLU A 140 -17.85 -1.66 6.09
CA GLU A 140 -19.22 -1.91 5.63
C GLU A 140 -19.36 -1.72 4.12
N ALA A 141 -18.80 -0.64 3.57
CA ALA A 141 -18.81 -0.39 2.13
C ALA A 141 -18.10 -1.50 1.34
N CYS A 142 -16.99 -2.01 1.87
CA CYS A 142 -16.26 -3.12 1.27
C CYS A 142 -17.12 -4.39 1.22
N VAL A 143 -17.73 -4.77 2.36
CA VAL A 143 -18.59 -5.95 2.50
C VAL A 143 -19.80 -5.87 1.56
N LEU A 144 -20.47 -4.71 1.49
CA LEU A 144 -21.61 -4.49 0.59
C LEU A 144 -21.19 -4.55 -0.88
N SER A 145 -20.02 -4.00 -1.24
CA SER A 145 -19.50 -4.08 -2.60
C SER A 145 -19.21 -5.53 -3.02
N GLN A 146 -18.70 -6.35 -2.10
CA GLN A 146 -18.43 -7.77 -2.33
C GLN A 146 -19.74 -8.57 -2.46
N ALA A 147 -20.73 -8.27 -1.62
CA ALA A 147 -22.06 -8.86 -1.73
C ALA A 147 -22.68 -8.55 -3.11
N ALA A 148 -22.63 -7.30 -3.56
CA ALA A 148 -23.14 -6.89 -4.87
C ALA A 148 -22.41 -7.60 -6.03
N LYS A 149 -21.07 -7.68 -5.98
CA LYS A 149 -20.28 -8.41 -6.98
C LYS A 149 -20.66 -9.89 -7.03
N SER A 150 -20.85 -10.53 -5.88
CA SER A 150 -21.26 -11.95 -5.81
C SER A 150 -22.64 -12.21 -6.43
N LEU A 151 -23.58 -11.26 -6.32
CA LEU A 151 -24.90 -11.34 -6.93
C LEU A 151 -24.84 -11.16 -8.46
N THR A 152 -23.96 -10.27 -8.94
CA THR A 152 -23.76 -10.08 -10.39
C THR A 152 -23.09 -11.28 -11.06
N GLN A 153 -22.15 -11.94 -10.38
CA GLN A 153 -21.53 -13.18 -10.87
C GLN A 153 -22.54 -14.34 -10.92
N LYS A 154 -23.40 -14.49 -9.91
CA LYS A 154 -24.48 -15.50 -9.90
C LYS A 154 -25.53 -15.27 -11.00
N LYS A 155 -25.74 -14.02 -11.44
CA LYS A 155 -26.69 -13.66 -12.52
C LYS A 155 -26.16 -13.90 -13.95
N ASN A 156 -24.92 -14.35 -14.13
CA ASN A 156 -24.31 -14.58 -15.45
C ASN A 156 -24.10 -16.07 -15.83
N PRO A 157 -25.11 -16.97 -15.78
CA PRO A 157 -24.96 -18.33 -16.29
C PRO A 157 -25.16 -18.45 -17.83
N GLY A 158 -25.30 -17.34 -18.57
CA GLY A 158 -25.90 -17.34 -19.91
C GLY A 158 -25.09 -16.78 -21.08
N LEU A 159 -23.75 -16.67 -20.99
CA LEU A 159 -22.95 -16.04 -22.05
C LEU A 159 -21.77 -16.90 -22.55
N PHE A 160 -21.92 -18.23 -22.62
CA PHE A 160 -21.12 -19.07 -23.51
C PHE A 160 -21.95 -20.26 -24.01
N CYS A 161 -22.90 -19.97 -24.89
CA CYS A 161 -23.42 -20.96 -25.82
C CYS A 161 -23.79 -20.26 -27.13
N SER A 162 -22.90 -20.36 -28.11
CA SER A 162 -23.32 -20.40 -29.51
C SER A 162 -22.26 -21.15 -30.33
N THR A 163 -22.63 -22.38 -30.64
CA THR A 163 -22.16 -23.21 -31.75
C THR A 163 -22.03 -22.42 -33.05
N VAL A 164 -20.91 -22.58 -33.76
CA VAL A 164 -20.92 -22.68 -35.23
C VAL A 164 -19.94 -23.78 -35.62
N GLY A 165 -20.48 -24.89 -36.09
CA GLY A 165 -19.71 -25.93 -36.77
C GLY A 165 -19.35 -25.50 -38.18
N HIS A 166 -18.14 -25.84 -38.62
CA HIS A 166 -17.91 -26.10 -40.04
C HIS A 166 -16.89 -27.21 -40.20
N ALA A 167 -17.39 -28.34 -40.72
CA ALA A 167 -16.59 -29.42 -41.24
C ALA A 167 -15.86 -28.94 -42.50
N SER A 168 -14.58 -29.24 -42.63
CA SER A 168 -13.96 -29.42 -43.94
C SER A 168 -12.79 -30.41 -43.83
N LYS A 169 -12.81 -31.37 -44.75
CA LYS A 169 -11.94 -32.56 -44.86
C LYS A 169 -10.47 -32.20 -45.16
N PRO A 170 -9.52 -33.11 -44.87
CA PRO A 170 -8.15 -32.99 -45.37
C PRO A 170 -8.05 -33.47 -46.83
N PRO A 171 -7.19 -32.87 -47.67
CA PRO A 171 -6.73 -33.50 -48.89
C PRO A 171 -5.39 -34.22 -48.66
N TYR A 172 -5.38 -35.49 -49.09
CA TYR A 172 -4.29 -36.39 -49.51
C TYR A 172 -2.92 -36.30 -48.83
#